data_AF-A0A2B7Y8H1-F1
#
_entry.id   AF-A0A2B7Y8H1-F1
#
_cell.length_a   1.000
_cell.length_b   1.000
_cell.length_c   1.000
_cell.angle_alpha   90.00
_cell.angle_beta   90.00
_cell.angle_gamma   90.00
#
_symmetry.space_group_name_H-M   'P 1'
#
loop_
_entity.id
_entity.type
_entity.pdbx_description
1 polymer ?
#
loop_
_entity_poly.entity_id
_entity_poly.type
_entity_poly.pdbx_seq_one_letter_code
_entity_poly.pdbx_strand_id
1 'polypeptide(L)'
;MSQLPPSPTSEPRSPEGQSQPTAEPVPLDSAVRTTPIHPLLEEIRVPSEPLPSHHYHPVTCTPLDTAEIRSQLQSLRKEYSTSVAAVKGQEEMAKEVKRRMAEAEEKRDNLQKLMKRKTEERDTERRVFEKIKKEREGKA
;
A
#
# COMPACT_ATOMS: atom_id res chain seq x y z
N MET A 1 33.91 11.20 6.07
CA MET A 1 33.58 10.94 4.66
C MET A 1 32.15 10.41 4.60
N SER A 2 31.15 11.30 4.61
CA SER A 2 29.73 10.92 4.52
C SER A 2 29.37 10.76 3.05
N GLN A 3 29.44 9.54 2.53
CA GLN A 3 28.96 9.24 1.17
C GLN A 3 27.43 9.10 1.26
N LEU A 4 26.69 10.03 0.65
CA LEU A 4 25.25 9.85 0.44
C LEU A 4 25.01 8.62 -0.45
N PRO A 5 23.89 7.90 -0.28
CA PRO A 5 23.52 6.84 -1.21
C PRO A 5 23.35 7.40 -2.63
N PRO A 6 23.69 6.63 -3.67
CA PRO A 6 23.49 7.06 -5.05
C PRO A 6 22.00 7.31 -5.28
N SER A 7 21.68 8.45 -5.90
CA SER A 7 20.33 8.77 -6.34
C SER A 7 19.81 7.67 -7.29
N PRO A 8 18.50 7.38 -7.29
CA PRO A 8 17.94 6.43 -8.25
C PRO A 8 18.23 6.90 -9.68
N THR A 9 18.49 5.94 -10.56
CA THR A 9 18.71 6.15 -12.00
C THR A 9 17.50 6.90 -12.58
N SER A 10 17.75 7.99 -13.32
CA SER A 10 16.68 8.69 -14.05
C SER A 10 15.93 7.72 -14.95
N GLU A 11 14.60 7.86 -15.01
CA GLU A 11 13.75 7.04 -15.89
C GLU A 11 14.30 7.04 -17.32
N PRO A 12 14.29 5.88 -18.01
CA PRO A 12 14.69 5.83 -19.41
C PRO A 12 13.76 6.75 -20.19
N ARG A 13 14.36 7.79 -20.80
CA ARG A 13 13.69 8.66 -21.75
C ARG A 13 13.12 7.77 -22.86
N SER A 14 11.80 7.74 -22.99
CA SER A 14 11.10 7.03 -24.07
C SER A 14 11.78 7.33 -25.42
N PRO A 15 11.83 6.35 -26.35
CA PRO A 15 12.54 6.47 -27.61
C PRO A 15 11.69 7.28 -28.58
N GLU A 16 11.41 8.53 -28.24
CA GLU A 16 10.90 9.58 -29.10
C GLU A 16 11.01 10.87 -28.28
N GLY A 17 12.02 11.69 -28.61
CA GLY A 17 12.40 12.87 -27.87
C GLY A 17 11.35 13.98 -27.88
N GLN A 18 10.23 13.78 -27.17
CA GLN A 18 9.25 14.81 -26.89
C GLN A 18 9.34 15.15 -25.40
N SER A 19 10.20 16.11 -25.09
CA SER A 19 9.87 17.07 -24.04
C SER A 19 8.67 17.85 -24.56
N GLN A 20 7.44 17.47 -24.19
CA GLN A 20 6.28 18.31 -24.46
C GLN A 20 5.77 19.03 -23.20
N PRO A 21 5.53 20.35 -23.33
CA PRO A 21 5.08 21.24 -22.27
C PRO A 21 3.57 21.08 -22.06
N THR A 22 3.05 21.41 -20.87
CA THR A 22 1.61 21.63 -20.63
C THR A 22 0.70 20.59 -21.30
N ALA A 23 0.75 19.33 -20.85
CA ALA A 23 -0.08 18.28 -21.42
C ALA A 23 -1.56 18.62 -21.22
N GLU A 24 -2.29 18.85 -22.31
CA GLU A 24 -3.75 18.89 -22.29
C GLU A 24 -4.28 17.60 -21.64
N PRO A 25 -5.41 17.67 -20.91
CA PRO A 25 -5.98 16.50 -20.28
C PRO A 25 -6.29 15.43 -21.34
N VAL A 26 -5.69 14.25 -21.19
CA VAL A 26 -5.90 13.12 -22.10
C VAL A 26 -7.40 12.78 -22.11
N PRO A 27 -8.08 12.87 -23.27
CA PRO A 27 -9.51 12.59 -23.38
C PRO A 27 -9.87 11.21 -22.81
N LEU A 28 -11.06 11.09 -22.20
CA LEU A 28 -11.53 9.84 -21.59
C LEU A 28 -11.55 8.68 -22.58
N ASP A 29 -11.83 8.98 -23.85
CA ASP A 29 -11.93 8.00 -24.93
C ASP A 29 -10.58 7.68 -25.61
N SER A 30 -9.47 8.24 -25.11
CA SER A 30 -8.15 7.98 -25.68
C SER A 30 -7.66 6.58 -25.37
N ALA A 31 -7.22 5.84 -26.40
CA ALA A 31 -6.64 4.51 -26.28
C ALA A 31 -5.42 4.45 -25.33
N VAL A 32 -4.74 5.58 -25.11
CA VAL A 32 -3.64 5.69 -24.14
C VAL A 32 -4.11 5.40 -22.71
N ARG A 33 -5.40 5.61 -22.39
CA ARG A 33 -5.97 5.35 -21.06
C ARG A 33 -6.34 3.89 -20.82
N THR A 34 -6.50 3.10 -21.88
CA THR A 34 -6.89 1.68 -21.81
C THR A 34 -5.76 0.73 -22.17
N THR A 35 -4.71 1.21 -22.84
CA THR A 35 -3.54 0.40 -23.20
C THR A 35 -2.70 0.07 -21.95
N PRO A 36 -2.44 -1.21 -21.64
CA PRO A 36 -1.59 -1.58 -20.52
C PRO A 36 -0.17 -1.03 -20.67
N ILE A 37 0.39 -0.50 -19.58
CA ILE A 37 1.78 0.00 -19.57
C ILE A 37 2.82 -1.12 -19.70
N HIS A 38 2.40 -2.38 -19.55
CA HIS A 38 3.27 -3.55 -19.65
C HIS A 38 2.47 -4.77 -20.15
N PRO A 39 3.04 -5.62 -21.02
CA PRO A 39 2.34 -6.78 -21.60
C PRO A 39 1.93 -7.88 -20.60
N LEU A 40 2.52 -7.88 -19.39
CA LEU A 40 2.13 -8.79 -18.30
C LEU A 40 1.03 -8.23 -17.40
N LEU A 41 0.65 -6.95 -17.58
CA LEU A 41 -0.47 -6.38 -16.85
C LEU A 41 -1.75 -6.70 -17.62
N GLU A 42 -2.75 -7.17 -16.87
CA GLU A 42 -4.06 -7.43 -17.43
C GLU A 42 -4.66 -6.16 -18.03
N GLU A 43 -5.34 -6.31 -19.16
CA GLU A 43 -6.11 -5.23 -19.76
C GLU A 43 -7.15 -4.73 -18.76
N ILE A 44 -7.12 -3.43 -18.46
CA ILE A 44 -8.08 -2.83 -17.53
C ILE A 44 -9.45 -3.01 -18.17
N ARG A 45 -10.26 -3.89 -17.57
CA ARG A 45 -11.64 -4.18 -18.00
C ARG A 45 -12.53 -2.97 -17.73
N VAL A 46 -12.43 -1.96 -18.58
CA VAL A 46 -13.43 -0.91 -18.71
C VAL A 46 -14.49 -1.45 -19.65
N PRO A 47 -15.73 -1.69 -19.18
CA PRO A 47 -16.76 -2.21 -20.06
C PRO A 47 -17.07 -1.19 -21.16
N SER A 48 -17.11 -1.67 -22.40
CA SER A 48 -17.18 -0.87 -23.63
C SER A 48 -18.56 -0.28 -23.94
N GLU A 49 -19.60 -0.69 -23.21
CA GLU A 49 -20.96 -0.18 -23.33
C GLU A 49 -21.33 0.68 -22.11
N PRO A 50 -22.26 1.65 -22.24
CA PRO A 50 -22.75 2.40 -21.09
C PRO A 50 -23.40 1.44 -20.09
N LEU A 51 -22.64 1.10 -19.05
CA LEU A 51 -23.09 0.18 -18.03
C LEU A 51 -24.24 0.79 -17.23
N PRO A 52 -25.22 -0.02 -16.81
CA PRO A 52 -26.12 0.36 -15.75
C PRO A 52 -25.28 0.65 -14.50
N SER A 53 -25.30 1.91 -14.04
CA SER A 53 -24.48 2.41 -12.92
C SER A 53 -24.69 1.65 -11.60
N HIS A 54 -25.78 0.88 -11.47
CA HIS A 54 -26.17 0.19 -10.25
C HIS A 54 -25.78 -1.30 -10.22
N HIS A 55 -25.10 -1.82 -11.24
CA HIS A 55 -24.86 -3.25 -11.40
C HIS A 55 -23.39 -3.65 -11.18
N TYR A 56 -22.50 -2.71 -10.87
CA TYR A 56 -21.05 -2.96 -10.78
C TYR A 56 -20.44 -2.33 -9.53
N HIS A 57 -19.42 -2.99 -8.99
CA HIS A 57 -18.67 -2.48 -7.84
C HIS A 57 -17.80 -1.28 -8.27
N PRO A 58 -17.84 -0.13 -7.57
CA PRO A 58 -17.27 1.13 -8.07
C PRO A 58 -15.73 1.16 -8.12
N VAL A 59 -15.06 0.26 -7.39
CA VAL A 59 -13.59 0.19 -7.36
C VAL A 59 -13.05 -0.91 -8.26
N THR A 60 -13.76 -2.03 -8.35
CA THR A 60 -13.27 -3.25 -9.03
C THR A 60 -13.93 -3.48 -10.37
N CYS A 61 -14.98 -2.72 -10.71
CA CYS A 61 -15.80 -2.89 -11.92
C CYS A 61 -16.33 -4.32 -12.11
N THR A 62 -16.43 -5.10 -11.02
CA THR A 62 -16.99 -6.46 -11.04
C THR A 62 -18.51 -6.40 -10.98
N PRO A 63 -19.23 -7.24 -11.76
CA PRO A 63 -20.68 -7.34 -11.65
C PRO A 63 -21.10 -7.64 -10.21
N LEU A 64 -22.12 -6.93 -9.73
CA LEU A 64 -22.70 -7.15 -8.41
C LEU A 64 -23.60 -8.39 -8.46
N ASP A 65 -23.31 -9.38 -7.63
CA ASP A 65 -24.20 -10.52 -7.43
C ASP A 65 -25.38 -10.11 -6.55
N THR A 66 -26.51 -9.84 -7.19
CA THR A 66 -27.73 -9.45 -6.48
C THR A 66 -28.28 -10.53 -5.55
N ALA A 67 -27.99 -11.81 -5.78
CA ALA A 67 -28.43 -12.91 -4.92
C ALA A 67 -27.57 -12.95 -3.65
N GLU A 68 -26.26 -12.80 -3.80
CA GLU A 68 -25.33 -12.69 -2.67
C GLU A 68 -25.66 -11.47 -1.80
N ILE A 69 -25.82 -10.29 -2.41
CA ILE A 69 -26.15 -9.05 -1.69
C ILE A 69 -27.47 -9.20 -0.91
N ARG A 70 -28.48 -9.84 -1.51
CA ARG A 70 -29.75 -10.09 -0.83
C ARG A 70 -29.58 -10.99 0.39
N SER A 71 -28.75 -12.04 0.28
CA SER A 71 -28.45 -12.95 1.38
C SER A 71 -27.70 -12.22 2.52
N GLN A 72 -26.68 -11.42 2.18
CA GLN A 72 -25.94 -10.61 3.15
C GLN A 72 -26.84 -9.60 3.87
N LEU A 73 -27.72 -8.91 3.14
CA LEU A 73 -28.70 -7.98 3.74
C LEU A 73 -29.69 -8.70 4.66
N GLN A 74 -30.12 -9.91 4.31
CA GLN A 74 -31.00 -10.69 5.18
C GLN A 74 -30.29 -11.09 6.48
N SER A 75 -29.02 -11.49 6.40
CA SER A 75 -28.19 -11.79 7.58
C SER A 75 -28.01 -10.56 8.46
N LEU A 76 -27.68 -9.40 7.89
CA LEU A 76 -27.55 -8.13 8.62
C LEU A 76 -28.85 -7.73 9.33
N ARG A 77 -30.00 -7.92 8.68
CA ARG A 77 -31.32 -7.65 9.31
C ARG A 77 -31.63 -8.59 10.48
N LYS A 78 -31.13 -9.83 10.45
CA LYS A 78 -31.27 -10.78 11.57
C LYS A 78 -30.34 -10.40 12.72
N GLU A 79 -29.11 -10.01 12.41
CA GLU A 79 -28.09 -9.62 13.39
C GLU A 79 -28.43 -8.28 14.06
N TYR A 80 -28.88 -7.31 13.28
CA TYR A 80 -29.24 -5.96 13.73
C TYR A 80 -30.72 -5.67 13.43
N SER A 81 -31.60 -6.27 14.23
CA SER A 81 -33.06 -6.18 14.06
C SER A 81 -33.64 -4.79 14.29
N THR A 82 -32.90 -3.90 14.96
CA THR A 82 -33.31 -2.52 15.25
C THR A 82 -32.22 -1.53 14.87
N SER A 83 -32.63 -0.30 14.56
CA SER A 83 -31.68 0.80 14.28
C SER A 83 -30.70 1.02 15.44
N VAL A 84 -31.17 0.94 16.69
CA VAL A 84 -30.32 1.08 17.89
C VAL A 84 -29.30 -0.05 17.98
N ALA A 85 -29.69 -1.29 17.69
CA ALA A 85 -28.76 -2.41 17.65
C ALA A 85 -27.69 -2.23 16.56
N ALA A 86 -28.08 -1.74 15.38
CA ALA A 86 -27.14 -1.46 14.29
C ALA A 86 -26.10 -0.40 14.69
N VAL A 87 -26.54 0.72 15.28
CA VAL A 87 -25.64 1.78 15.77
C VAL A 87 -24.69 1.26 16.83
N LYS A 88 -25.18 0.47 17.79
CA LYS A 88 -24.34 -0.14 18.83
C LYS A 88 -23.32 -1.12 18.23
N GLY A 89 -23.73 -1.93 17.26
CA GLY A 89 -22.83 -2.84 16.55
C GLY A 89 -21.70 -2.10 15.83
N GLN A 90 -22.03 -0.99 15.17
CA GLN A 90 -21.04 -0.13 14.53
C GLN A 90 -20.05 0.47 15.55
N GLU A 91 -20.53 0.91 16.71
CA GLU A 91 -19.68 1.46 17.76
C GLU A 91 -18.69 0.42 18.31
N GLU A 92 -19.16 -0.79 18.60
CA GLU A 92 -18.32 -1.88 19.09
C GLU A 92 -17.29 -2.32 18.05
N MET A 93 -17.69 -2.39 16.77
CA MET A 93 -16.77 -2.67 15.68
C MET A 93 -15.69 -1.59 15.55
N ALA A 94 -16.07 -0.31 15.65
CA ALA A 94 -15.13 0.80 15.62
C ALA A 94 -14.15 0.77 16.80
N LYS A 95 -14.60 0.39 18.00
CA LYS A 95 -13.73 0.19 19.17
C LYS A 95 -12.73 -0.94 18.93
N GLU A 96 -13.18 -2.07 18.38
CA GLU A 96 -12.31 -3.21 18.09
C GLU A 96 -11.25 -2.87 17.02
N VAL A 97 -11.64 -2.16 15.96
CA VAL A 97 -10.68 -1.69 14.94
C VAL A 97 -9.64 -0.77 15.55
N LYS A 98 -10.06 0.20 16.37
CA LYS A 98 -9.12 1.10 17.08
C LYS A 98 -8.16 0.33 17.98
N ARG A 99 -8.65 -0.66 18.73
CA ARG A 99 -7.82 -1.53 19.57
C ARG A 99 -6.76 -2.25 18.72
N ARG A 100 -7.15 -2.86 17.61
CA ARG A 100 -6.21 -3.56 16.71
C ARG A 100 -5.16 -2.62 16.12
N MET A 101 -5.55 -1.40 15.76
CA MET A 101 -4.61 -0.40 15.26
C MET A 101 -3.58 -0.02 16.33
N ALA A 102 -4.01 0.22 17.57
CA ALA A 102 -3.11 0.54 18.67
C ALA A 102 -2.12 -0.61 18.97
N GLU A 103 -2.60 -1.86 18.96
CA GLU A 103 -1.74 -3.03 19.15
C GLU A 103 -0.73 -3.23 18.02
N ALA A 104 -1.14 -2.96 16.77
CA ALA A 104 -0.24 -3.00 15.64
C ALA A 104 0.83 -1.92 15.71
N GLU A 105 0.46 -0.71 16.16
CA GLU A 105 1.38 0.40 16.36
C GLU A 105 2.39 0.11 17.48
N GLU A 106 1.92 -0.41 18.62
CA GLU A 106 2.81 -0.80 19.73
C GLU A 106 3.84 -1.85 19.30
N LYS A 107 3.40 -2.87 18.55
CA LYS A 107 4.30 -3.90 17.99
C LYS A 107 5.34 -3.29 17.05
N ARG A 108 4.92 -2.37 16.18
CA ARG A 108 5.81 -1.67 15.25
C ARG A 108 6.87 -0.87 16.01
N ASP A 109 6.46 -0.13 17.03
CA ASP A 109 7.36 0.69 17.85
C ASP A 109 8.34 -0.15 18.67
N ASN A 110 7.87 -1.26 19.25
CA ASN A 110 8.73 -2.20 19.97
C ASN A 110 9.77 -2.85 19.05
N LEU A 111 9.36 -3.26 17.85
CA LEU A 111 10.27 -3.79 16.84
C LEU A 111 11.31 -2.74 16.43
N GLN A 112 10.88 -1.50 16.19
CA GLN A 112 11.79 -0.41 15.83
C GLN A 112 12.83 -0.13 16.93
N LYS A 113 12.42 -0.12 18.20
CA LYS A 113 13.33 0.02 19.34
C LYS A 113 14.33 -1.13 19.41
N LEU A 114 13.88 -2.37 19.19
CA LEU A 114 14.75 -3.54 19.19
C LEU A 114 15.78 -3.48 18.06
N MET A 115 15.35 -3.12 16.85
CA MET A 115 16.23 -2.95 15.68
C MET A 115 17.28 -1.86 15.92
N LYS A 116 16.87 -0.73 16.51
CA LYS A 116 17.80 0.35 16.87
C LYS A 116 18.85 -0.14 17.88
N ARG A 117 18.43 -0.80 18.97
CA ARG A 117 19.34 -1.36 19.97
C ARG A 117 20.33 -2.34 19.36
N LYS A 118 19.87 -3.25 18.49
CA LYS A 118 20.74 -4.21 17.80
C LYS A 118 21.72 -3.54 16.84
N THR A 119 21.32 -2.45 16.21
CA THR A 119 22.23 -1.68 15.36
C THR A 119 23.32 -1.02 16.20
N GLU A 120 22.96 -0.41 17.33
CA GLU A 120 23.91 0.22 18.26
C GLU A 120 24.90 -0.80 18.84
N GLU A 121 24.43 -1.98 19.25
CA GLU A 121 25.26 -3.10 19.72
C GLU A 121 26.26 -3.56 18.64
N ARG A 122 25.79 -3.77 17.41
CA ARG A 122 26.66 -4.16 16.28
C ARG A 122 27.71 -3.09 15.97
N ASP A 123 27.38 -1.80 16.13
CA ASP A 123 28.31 -0.70 15.86
C ASP A 123 29.37 -0.56 16.94
N THR A 124 29.03 -0.79 18.21
CA THR A 124 30.03 -0.81 19.29
C THR A 124 30.97 -2.00 19.15
N GLU A 125 30.45 -3.19 18.85
CA GLU A 125 31.25 -4.38 18.57
C GLU A 125 32.23 -4.14 17.41
N ARG A 126 31.75 -3.54 16.30
CA ARG A 126 32.60 -3.19 15.16
C ARG A 126 33.72 -2.24 15.55
N ARG A 127 33.42 -1.19 16.33
CA ARG A 127 34.45 -0.24 16.81
C ARG A 127 35.50 -0.92 17.68
N VAL A 128 35.08 -1.81 18.59
CA VAL A 128 35.99 -2.57 19.45
C VAL A 128 36.88 -3.48 18.60
N PHE A 129 36.29 -4.21 17.66
CA PHE A 129 37.04 -5.08 16.74
C PHE A 129 38.07 -4.31 15.92
N GLU A 130 37.68 -3.18 15.33
CA GLU A 130 38.59 -2.33 14.56
C GLU A 130 39.75 -1.80 15.42
N LYS A 131 39.49 -1.44 16.67
CA LYS A 131 40.53 -0.99 17.61
C LYS A 131 41.53 -2.12 17.90
N ILE A 132 41.06 -3.31 18.23
CA ILE A 132 41.91 -4.49 18.48
C ILE A 132 42.74 -4.85 17.24
N LYS A 133 42.12 -4.81 16.05
CA LYS A 133 42.80 -5.08 14.78
C LYS A 133 43.96 -4.10 14.56
N LYS A 134 43.72 -2.79 14.71
CA LYS A 134 44.75 -1.75 14.58
C LYS A 134 45.88 -1.92 15.59
N GLU A 135 45.57 -2.24 16.85
CA GLU A 135 46.58 -2.48 17.89
C GLU A 135 47.43 -3.73 17.62
N ARG A 136 46.87 -4.76 16.98
CA ARG A 136 47.62 -5.94 16.54
C ARG A 136 48.51 -5.64 15.34
N GLU A 137 47.99 -4.92 14.35
CA GLU A 137 48.73 -4.56 13.12
C GLU A 137 49.84 -3.53 13.38
N GLY A 138 49.69 -2.63 14.36
CA GLY A 138 50.74 -1.68 14.76
C GLY A 138 51.80 -2.21 15.73
N LYS A 139 51.66 -3.46 16.19
CA LYS A 139 52.65 -4.15 17.05
C LYS A 139 53.51 -5.17 16.29
N ALA A 140 53.26 -5.35 14.99
CA ALA A 140 54.09 -6.14 14.06
C ALA A 140 55.05 -5.22 13.30
#